data_AF-A0AAN7CVJ2-F1
#
_entry.id   AF-A0AAN7CVJ2-F1
#
_cell.length_a   1.000
_cell.length_b   1.000
_cell.length_c   1.000
_cell.angle_alpha   90.00
_cell.angle_beta   90.00
_cell.angle_gamma   90.00
#
_symmetry.space_group_name_H-M   'P 1'
#
loop_
_entity.id
_entity.type
_entity.pdbx_description
1 polymer ?
#
loop_
_entity_poly.entity_id
_entity_poly.type
_entity_poly.pdbx_seq_one_letter_code
_entity_poly.pdbx_strand_id
1 'polypeptide(L)'
;MVDNPEQAAYIIEWRTLDDIKNFQSSPAYAEFLQSLPETAEVVESRSELANLTLDDAPSSRFLILKHPRFVPTGDVEGRVTLTSFVVPGIVDEEERSQVWYEHFYKEFDGFAPLGSEFIKWNFAWSRFSAVWFWALQEDRWVEEKFGKLERTQGGRTIFCHFFLWATKFGATPEHEAVSAADPEARESWERRIVRVMPPATAWQQERWDIREVPRFYPPEPELDPEEAAEEKKFRASMKGFLESHGLQNGELHKEMGL
;
A
#
# COMPACT_ATOMS: atom_id res chain seq x y z
N MET A 1 -16.19 2.43 10.17
CA MET A 1 -16.60 3.54 9.27
C MET A 1 -15.31 4.17 8.79
N VAL A 2 -15.09 4.29 7.47
CA VAL A 2 -13.90 4.99 6.93
C VAL A 2 -13.91 6.42 7.45
N ASP A 3 -12.77 6.91 7.93
CA ASP A 3 -12.69 8.21 8.62
C ASP A 3 -13.12 9.37 7.71
N ASN A 4 -12.94 9.23 6.38
CA ASN A 4 -13.51 10.12 5.37
C ASN A 4 -13.84 9.35 4.07
N PRO A 5 -15.11 9.00 3.80
CA PRO A 5 -15.48 8.23 2.61
C PRO A 5 -15.33 9.01 1.29
N GLU A 6 -15.13 10.34 1.35
CA GLU A 6 -14.92 11.19 0.17
C GLU A 6 -13.44 11.32 -0.21
N GLN A 7 -12.52 10.88 0.66
CA GLN A 7 -11.10 10.83 0.36
C GLN A 7 -10.75 9.53 -0.35
N ALA A 8 -10.79 9.55 -1.68
CA ALA A 8 -10.22 8.50 -2.51
C ALA A 8 -8.73 8.77 -2.77
N ALA A 9 -7.91 7.74 -2.61
CA ALA A 9 -6.51 7.75 -3.02
C ALA A 9 -6.28 6.65 -4.06
N TYR A 10 -5.53 6.97 -5.12
CA TYR A 10 -5.06 5.98 -6.08
C TYR A 10 -3.71 5.45 -5.62
N ILE A 11 -3.64 4.15 -5.37
CA ILE A 11 -2.38 3.45 -5.10
C ILE A 11 -1.97 2.77 -6.40
N ILE A 12 -0.83 3.20 -6.95
CA ILE A 12 -0.28 2.63 -8.18
C ILE A 12 1.02 1.92 -7.82
N GLU A 13 1.08 0.62 -8.11
CA GLU A 13 2.29 -0.17 -7.94
C GLU A 13 3.21 0.00 -9.15
N TRP A 14 4.48 0.28 -8.87
CA TRP A 14 5.53 0.40 -9.88
C TRP A 14 6.60 -0.63 -9.62
N ARG A 15 7.08 -1.29 -10.68
CA ARG A 15 8.15 -2.28 -10.57
C ARG A 15 9.49 -1.66 -10.18
N THR A 16 9.80 -0.48 -10.72
CA THR A 16 11.04 0.24 -10.43
C THR A 16 10.82 1.76 -10.28
N LEU A 17 11.81 2.44 -9.70
CA LEU A 17 11.83 3.91 -9.64
C LEU A 17 11.98 4.56 -11.02
N ASP A 18 12.51 3.85 -12.01
CA ASP A 18 12.62 4.40 -13.35
C ASP A 18 11.30 4.27 -14.10
N ASP A 19 10.48 3.24 -13.82
CA ASP A 19 9.13 3.12 -14.39
C ASP A 19 8.23 4.29 -13.99
N ILE A 20 8.25 4.69 -12.71
CA ILE A 20 7.51 5.88 -12.25
C ILE A 20 8.04 7.17 -12.91
N LYS A 21 9.36 7.35 -13.03
CA LYS A 21 9.94 8.52 -13.72
C LYS A 21 9.56 8.56 -15.20
N ASN A 22 9.61 7.41 -15.86
CA ASN A 22 9.24 7.26 -17.26
C ASN A 22 7.76 7.60 -17.45
N PHE A 23 6.88 7.11 -16.57
CA PHE A 23 5.47 7.47 -16.58
C PHE A 23 5.27 8.97 -16.38
N GLN A 24 5.86 9.56 -15.34
CA GLN A 24 5.78 11.00 -15.05
C GLN A 24 6.27 11.88 -16.20
N SER A 25 7.25 11.38 -16.97
CA SER A 25 7.79 12.08 -18.15
C SER A 25 6.97 11.85 -19.42
N SER A 26 6.00 10.94 -19.40
CA SER A 26 5.19 10.58 -20.56
C SER A 26 3.92 11.44 -20.66
N PRO A 27 3.34 11.60 -21.87
CA PRO A 27 2.05 12.27 -22.04
C PRO A 27 0.91 11.63 -21.24
N ALA A 28 0.99 10.32 -20.99
CA ALA A 28 0.00 9.57 -20.23
C ALA A 28 -0.14 10.06 -18.78
N TYR A 29 0.92 10.65 -18.20
CA TYR A 29 0.82 11.25 -16.87
C TYR A 29 -0.10 12.47 -16.85
N ALA A 30 0.00 13.34 -17.85
CA ALA A 30 -0.88 14.50 -17.96
C ALA A 30 -2.34 14.08 -18.20
N GLU A 31 -2.57 13.08 -19.06
CA GLU A 31 -3.91 12.52 -19.29
C GLU A 31 -4.48 11.86 -18.02
N PHE A 32 -3.66 11.08 -17.33
CA PHE A 32 -4.03 10.46 -16.05
C PHE A 32 -4.48 11.53 -15.05
N LEU A 33 -3.69 12.59 -14.88
CA LEU A 33 -4.03 13.69 -13.98
C LEU A 33 -5.34 14.39 -14.35
N GLN A 34 -5.58 14.63 -15.65
CA GLN A 34 -6.83 15.24 -16.13
C GLN A 34 -8.05 14.33 -15.95
N SER A 35 -7.84 13.01 -15.89
CA SER A 35 -8.90 12.03 -15.67
C SER A 35 -9.26 11.84 -14.20
N LEU A 36 -8.44 12.34 -13.27
CA LEU A 36 -8.76 12.31 -11.85
C LEU A 36 -9.97 13.20 -11.60
N PRO A 37 -10.93 12.76 -10.76
CA PRO A 37 -12.07 13.59 -10.42
C PRO A 37 -11.56 14.87 -9.77
N GLU A 38 -11.69 16.00 -10.47
CA GLU A 38 -11.46 17.32 -9.91
C GLU A 38 -12.33 17.42 -8.66
N THR A 39 -11.70 17.66 -7.52
CA THR A 39 -12.39 17.97 -6.27
C THR A 39 -13.51 18.96 -6.58
N ALA A 40 -14.74 18.57 -6.25
CA ALA A 40 -15.92 19.38 -6.45
C ALA A 40 -15.67 20.82 -5.97
N GLU A 41 -16.02 21.78 -6.83
CA GLU A 41 -15.95 23.23 -6.66
C GLU A 41 -14.58 23.91 -6.89
N VAL A 42 -14.24 24.16 -8.17
CA VAL A 42 -14.06 25.53 -8.69
C VAL A 42 -14.45 25.53 -10.18
N VAL A 43 -15.72 25.80 -10.45
CA VAL A 43 -16.11 26.39 -11.73
C VAL A 43 -15.76 27.87 -11.63
N GLU A 44 -14.74 28.31 -12.33
CA GLU A 44 -14.82 29.49 -13.20
C GLU A 44 -13.57 29.61 -14.08
N SER A 45 -13.83 29.73 -15.39
CA SER A 45 -12.95 30.27 -16.42
C SER A 45 -11.84 29.38 -17.00
N ARG A 46 -12.27 28.46 -17.87
CA ARG A 46 -11.50 28.03 -19.06
C ARG A 46 -11.19 29.23 -19.97
N SER A 47 -10.11 29.96 -19.70
CA SER A 47 -9.36 30.69 -20.75
C SER A 47 -7.93 31.12 -20.37
N GLU A 48 -7.39 30.70 -19.22
CA GLU A 48 -6.05 31.14 -18.78
C GLU A 48 -4.99 30.02 -18.68
N LEU A 49 -5.18 28.92 -19.42
CA LEU A 49 -4.21 27.81 -19.48
C LEU A 49 -2.90 28.12 -20.23
N ALA A 50 -2.72 29.35 -20.73
CA ALA A 50 -1.54 29.76 -21.48
C ALA A 50 -0.40 30.31 -20.60
N ASN A 51 -0.63 30.51 -19.30
CA ASN A 51 0.33 31.13 -18.39
C ASN A 51 0.67 30.30 -17.14
N LEU A 52 0.29 29.02 -17.08
CA LEU A 52 0.62 28.14 -15.95
C LEU A 52 2.07 27.68 -16.06
N THR A 53 2.95 28.36 -15.34
CA THR A 53 4.24 27.79 -14.90
C THR A 53 3.98 26.57 -14.03
N LEU A 54 4.93 25.63 -14.03
CA LEU A 54 4.86 24.31 -13.38
C LEU A 54 4.50 24.33 -11.87
N ASP A 55 4.46 25.50 -11.25
CA ASP A 55 4.16 25.72 -9.83
C ASP A 55 2.66 25.91 -9.52
N ASP A 56 1.79 26.10 -10.52
CA ASP A 56 0.36 26.44 -10.32
C ASP A 56 -0.63 25.35 -10.77
N ALA A 57 -0.17 24.13 -11.06
CA ALA A 57 -1.09 23.01 -11.29
C ALA A 57 -1.78 22.59 -9.98
N PRO A 58 -3.08 22.22 -9.98
CA PRO A 58 -3.77 21.71 -8.80
C PRO A 58 -2.93 20.57 -8.21
N SER A 59 -2.49 20.76 -6.96
CA SER A 59 -1.46 19.94 -6.30
C SER A 59 -1.84 18.46 -6.29
N SER A 60 -1.38 17.73 -7.30
CA SER A 60 -1.55 16.29 -7.35
C SER A 60 -0.67 15.67 -6.26
N ARG A 61 -1.34 14.94 -5.35
CA ARG A 61 -0.80 14.37 -4.11
C ARG A 61 -0.10 13.05 -4.43
N PHE A 62 1.22 13.06 -4.61
CA PHE A 62 1.98 11.82 -4.77
C PHE A 62 2.94 11.61 -3.61
N LEU A 63 2.52 10.79 -2.66
CA LEU A 63 3.42 10.16 -1.71
C LEU A 63 4.05 8.93 -2.40
N ILE A 64 5.36 8.96 -2.66
CA ILE A 64 6.06 7.80 -3.21
C ILE A 64 6.52 6.94 -2.04
N LEU A 65 5.98 5.72 -1.96
CA LEU A 65 6.31 4.73 -0.96
C LEU A 65 7.24 3.67 -1.55
N LYS A 66 8.26 3.27 -0.79
CA LYS A 66 9.16 2.17 -1.13
C LYS A 66 9.06 1.06 -0.10
N HIS A 67 8.91 -0.16 -0.58
CA HIS A 67 8.86 -1.36 0.26
C HIS A 67 10.25 -1.67 0.84
N PRO A 68 10.39 -2.07 2.12
CA PRO A 68 11.67 -2.24 2.79
C PRO A 68 12.49 -3.43 2.34
N ARG A 69 11.88 -4.41 1.67
CA ARG A 69 12.56 -5.61 1.16
C ARG A 69 12.09 -5.96 -0.25
N PHE A 70 12.91 -6.70 -0.98
CA PHE A 70 12.50 -7.31 -2.27
C PHE A 70 11.68 -8.62 -2.07
N VAL A 71 10.90 -8.71 -1.00
CA VAL A 71 10.08 -9.89 -0.73
C VAL A 71 8.68 -9.62 -1.27
N PRO A 72 8.06 -10.57 -1.99
CA PRO A 72 6.66 -10.46 -2.37
C PRO A 72 5.80 -10.20 -1.13
N THR A 73 5.08 -9.09 -1.14
CA THR A 73 4.06 -8.80 -0.13
C THR A 73 2.69 -9.13 -0.67
N GLY A 74 1.76 -9.42 0.25
CA GLY A 74 0.37 -9.61 -0.15
C GLY A 74 -0.19 -8.34 -0.79
N ASP A 75 -1.15 -8.53 -1.70
CA ASP A 75 -1.91 -7.43 -2.26
C ASP A 75 -2.52 -6.58 -1.15
N VAL A 76 -2.34 -5.27 -1.25
CA VAL A 76 -2.90 -4.30 -0.31
C VAL A 76 -4.34 -4.03 -0.73
N GLU A 77 -5.23 -4.99 -0.51
CA GLU A 77 -6.65 -4.89 -0.86
C GLU A 77 -7.54 -4.94 0.38
N GLY A 78 -8.67 -4.25 0.32
CA GLY A 78 -9.72 -4.26 1.32
C GLY A 78 -9.46 -3.27 2.44
N ARG A 79 -9.90 -3.65 3.63
CA ARG A 79 -9.81 -2.79 4.81
C ARG A 79 -8.38 -2.78 5.34
N VAL A 80 -7.81 -1.60 5.53
CA VAL A 80 -6.45 -1.42 6.02
C VAL A 80 -6.43 -0.41 7.17
N THR A 81 -5.66 -0.72 8.21
CA THR A 81 -5.26 0.24 9.23
C THR A 81 -3.85 0.71 8.93
N LEU A 82 -3.72 1.93 8.39
CA LEU A 82 -2.43 2.57 8.12
C LEU A 82 -1.95 3.24 9.41
N THR A 83 -0.72 2.97 9.84
CA THR A 83 -0.04 3.71 10.90
C THR A 83 1.28 4.25 10.37
N SER A 84 1.44 5.56 10.37
CA SER A 84 2.64 6.25 9.92
C SER A 84 3.43 6.78 11.12
N PHE A 85 4.76 6.62 11.08
CA PHE A 85 5.68 7.00 12.14
C PHE A 85 6.71 7.99 11.61
N VAL A 86 6.99 9.04 12.38
CA VAL A 86 8.03 10.03 12.09
C VAL A 86 9.28 9.69 12.89
N VAL A 87 10.41 9.52 12.22
CA VAL A 87 11.73 9.41 12.83
C VAL A 87 12.53 10.68 12.50
N PRO A 88 13.12 11.38 13.49
CA PRO A 88 13.95 12.55 13.23
C PRO A 88 15.17 12.22 12.37
N GLY A 89 15.53 13.12 11.47
CA GLY A 89 16.65 12.97 10.55
C GLY A 89 16.31 12.21 9.27
N ILE A 90 17.07 12.52 8.22
CA ILE A 90 17.08 11.70 6.99
C ILE A 90 18.00 10.52 7.26
N VAL A 91 17.39 9.35 7.32
CA VAL A 91 18.11 8.08 7.44
C VAL A 91 18.47 7.63 6.02
N ASP A 92 19.69 7.17 5.77
CA ASP A 92 20.05 6.63 4.46
C ASP A 92 19.34 5.28 4.19
N GLU A 93 19.51 4.67 3.02
CA GLU A 93 18.77 3.44 2.68
C GLU A 93 19.20 2.22 3.50
N GLU A 94 20.49 2.09 3.80
CA GLU A 94 21.04 0.97 4.56
C GLU A 94 20.61 1.08 6.03
N GLU A 95 20.79 2.27 6.60
CA GLU A 95 20.36 2.59 7.95
C GLU A 95 18.83 2.52 8.09
N ARG A 96 18.04 2.89 7.06
CA ARG A 96 16.57 2.77 7.07
C ARG A 96 16.13 1.33 7.29
N SER A 97 16.79 0.40 6.60
CA SER A 97 16.48 -1.02 6.71
C SER A 97 16.79 -1.54 8.11
N GLN A 98 17.90 -1.09 8.70
CA GLN A 98 18.26 -1.44 10.07
C GLN A 98 17.29 -0.85 11.09
N VAL A 99 17.02 0.46 11.02
CA VAL A 99 16.09 1.19 11.90
C VAL A 99 14.71 0.55 11.83
N TRP A 100 14.20 0.29 10.63
CA TRP A 100 12.94 -0.41 10.43
C TRP A 100 12.94 -1.78 11.12
N TYR A 101 13.95 -2.61 10.86
CA TYR A 101 13.98 -3.96 11.39
C TYR A 101 14.09 -3.98 12.92
N GLU A 102 14.99 -3.17 13.48
CA GLU A 102 15.30 -3.18 14.91
C GLU A 102 14.23 -2.52 15.75
N HIS A 103 13.63 -1.42 15.28
CA HIS A 103 12.72 -0.62 16.09
C HIS A 103 11.25 -0.81 15.75
N PHE A 104 10.92 -1.15 14.50
CA PHE A 104 9.52 -1.22 14.07
C PHE A 104 9.09 -2.66 13.82
N TYR A 105 9.76 -3.37 12.92
CA TYR A 105 9.37 -4.72 12.53
C TYR A 105 9.30 -5.66 13.74
N LYS A 106 10.35 -5.73 14.58
CA LYS A 106 10.37 -6.62 15.75
C LYS A 106 9.22 -6.37 16.71
N GLU A 107 8.86 -5.11 16.91
CA GLU A 107 7.76 -4.76 17.81
C GLU A 107 6.42 -5.15 17.18
N PHE A 108 6.22 -4.94 15.89
CA PHE A 108 4.95 -5.28 15.24
C PHE A 108 4.87 -6.73 14.72
N ASP A 109 5.96 -7.50 14.77
CA ASP A 109 5.98 -8.89 14.32
C ASP A 109 5.03 -9.74 15.18
N GLY A 110 4.09 -10.40 14.51
CA GLY A 110 3.00 -11.13 15.17
C GLY A 110 2.04 -10.26 16.00
N PHE A 111 2.14 -8.92 15.92
CA PHE A 111 1.11 -8.06 16.48
C PHE A 111 -0.17 -8.21 15.67
N ALA A 112 -1.28 -8.35 16.38
CA ALA A 112 -2.60 -8.25 15.79
C ALA A 112 -3.50 -7.64 16.87
N PRO A 113 -4.22 -6.55 16.56
CA PRO A 113 -5.09 -5.89 17.51
C PRO A 113 -6.24 -6.80 17.93
N LEU A 114 -6.87 -6.47 19.07
CA LEU A 114 -8.06 -7.19 19.50
C LEU A 114 -9.16 -7.12 18.44
N GLY A 115 -9.87 -8.23 18.23
CA GLY A 115 -10.85 -8.39 17.15
C GLY A 115 -10.26 -8.85 15.81
N SER A 116 -8.94 -9.04 15.71
CA SER A 116 -8.27 -9.60 14.52
C SER A 116 -7.67 -10.99 14.77
N GLU A 117 -8.03 -11.65 15.88
CA GLU A 117 -7.42 -12.91 16.32
C GLU A 117 -7.61 -14.02 15.30
N PHE A 118 -8.72 -14.04 14.57
CA PHE A 118 -9.00 -15.03 13.54
C PHE A 118 -7.96 -15.03 12.40
N ILE A 119 -7.27 -13.90 12.17
CA ILE A 119 -6.18 -13.79 11.19
C ILE A 119 -4.93 -14.55 11.67
N LYS A 120 -4.70 -14.62 13.00
CA LYS A 120 -3.50 -15.24 13.61
C LYS A 120 -3.50 -16.76 13.61
N TRP A 121 -4.66 -17.42 13.49
CA TRP A 121 -4.76 -18.88 13.62
C TRP A 121 -3.98 -19.65 12.54
N ASN A 122 -3.55 -18.95 11.51
CA ASN A 122 -2.70 -19.44 10.44
C ASN A 122 -1.28 -18.85 10.60
N PHE A 123 -0.43 -19.48 11.42
CA PHE A 123 0.89 -18.95 11.85
C PHE A 123 1.85 -18.60 10.69
N ALA A 124 1.74 -19.29 9.54
CA ALA A 124 2.49 -18.95 8.33
C ALA A 124 2.00 -17.65 7.66
N TRP A 125 0.76 -17.27 7.93
CA TRP A 125 0.04 -16.21 7.24
C TRP A 125 -0.04 -14.88 7.99
N SER A 126 0.22 -14.89 9.30
CA SER A 126 0.35 -13.66 10.11
C SER A 126 1.46 -12.73 9.62
N ARG A 127 2.49 -13.26 8.94
CA ARG A 127 3.52 -12.46 8.28
C ARG A 127 3.01 -11.64 7.09
N PHE A 128 1.85 -12.01 6.54
CA PHE A 128 1.22 -11.30 5.43
C PHE A 128 0.05 -10.40 5.88
N SER A 129 -0.22 -10.30 7.19
CA SER A 129 -1.24 -9.36 7.70
C SER A 129 -0.69 -7.95 7.93
N ALA A 130 0.59 -7.72 7.62
CA ALA A 130 1.22 -6.42 7.70
C ALA A 130 2.17 -6.21 6.53
N VAL A 131 2.10 -5.04 5.91
CA VAL A 131 3.05 -4.58 4.90
C VAL A 131 3.69 -3.30 5.39
N TRP A 132 4.98 -3.12 5.13
CA TRP A 132 5.71 -1.93 5.54
C TRP A 132 6.17 -1.16 4.31
N PHE A 133 6.23 0.16 4.46
CA PHE A 133 6.83 1.04 3.48
C PHE A 133 7.58 2.15 4.20
N TRP A 134 8.44 2.86 3.48
CA TRP A 134 8.90 4.18 3.89
C TRP A 134 8.63 5.20 2.78
N ALA A 135 8.39 6.44 3.16
CA ALA A 135 8.23 7.52 2.20
C ALA A 135 9.59 7.89 1.60
N LEU A 136 9.64 8.02 0.27
CA LEU A 136 10.80 8.55 -0.45
C LEU A 136 10.77 10.07 -0.58
N GLN A 137 9.58 10.66 -0.48
CA GLN A 137 9.34 12.09 -0.61
C GLN A 137 8.28 12.49 0.41
N GLU A 138 8.39 13.70 0.96
CA GLU A 138 7.31 14.30 1.73
C GLU A 138 6.39 15.06 0.78
N ASP A 139 5.10 15.00 1.06
CA ASP A 139 4.09 15.77 0.35
C ASP A 139 3.30 16.63 1.34
N ARG A 140 2.27 17.30 0.82
CA ARG A 140 1.37 18.13 1.62
C ARG A 140 0.64 17.33 2.71
N TRP A 141 0.36 16.05 2.50
CA TRP A 141 -0.26 15.22 3.54
C TRP A 141 0.67 15.06 4.75
N VAL A 142 1.97 14.84 4.52
CA VAL A 142 2.96 14.77 5.61
C VAL A 142 3.01 16.11 6.38
N GLU A 143 3.00 17.25 5.67
CA GLU A 143 2.93 18.56 6.32
C GLU A 143 1.64 18.79 7.10
N GLU A 144 0.48 18.37 6.57
CA GLU A 144 -0.83 18.50 7.21
C GLU A 144 -0.91 17.66 8.50
N LYS A 145 -0.37 16.44 8.48
CA LYS A 145 -0.45 15.50 9.62
C LYS A 145 0.63 15.73 10.67
N PHE A 146 1.86 16.02 10.24
CA PHE A 146 3.03 16.07 11.11
C PHE A 146 3.63 17.47 11.21
N GLY A 147 2.99 18.48 10.63
CA GLY A 147 3.49 19.85 10.60
C GLY A 147 4.59 20.06 9.57
N LYS A 148 4.87 21.34 9.29
CA LYS A 148 5.97 21.75 8.42
C LYS A 148 7.31 21.42 9.08
N LEU A 149 8.21 20.85 8.30
CA LEU A 149 9.58 20.61 8.74
C LEU A 149 10.28 21.96 8.94
N GLU A 150 10.73 22.24 10.16
CA GLU A 150 11.57 23.42 10.41
C GLU A 150 12.92 23.23 9.72
N ARG A 151 13.40 24.27 9.01
CA ARG A 151 14.66 24.24 8.25
C ARG A 151 15.89 23.82 9.08
N THR A 152 15.81 23.89 10.40
CA THR A 152 16.88 23.58 11.35
C THR A 152 16.93 22.12 11.77
N GLN A 153 15.92 21.30 11.48
CA GLN A 153 15.76 19.96 12.09
C GLN A 153 16.38 18.79 11.31
N GLY A 154 17.17 19.03 10.26
CA GLY A 154 17.94 17.95 9.59
C GLY A 154 17.10 16.92 8.84
N GLY A 155 15.83 17.22 8.55
CA GLY A 155 14.89 16.32 7.88
C GLY A 155 14.21 15.32 8.80
N ARG A 156 13.35 14.49 8.23
CA ARG A 156 12.70 13.36 8.91
C ARG A 156 12.48 12.22 7.93
N THR A 157 12.36 11.02 8.48
CA THR A 157 12.06 9.80 7.75
C THR A 157 10.70 9.29 8.18
N ILE A 158 9.85 8.91 7.22
CA ILE A 158 8.50 8.41 7.49
C ILE A 158 8.46 6.90 7.21
N PHE A 159 8.07 6.12 8.21
CA PHE A 159 7.77 4.69 8.05
C PHE A 159 6.26 4.49 8.11
N CYS A 160 5.72 3.65 7.22
CA CYS A 160 4.30 3.35 7.12
C CYS A 160 4.07 1.86 7.35
N HIS A 161 3.16 1.54 8.25
CA HIS A 161 2.69 0.20 8.57
C HIS A 161 1.25 0.03 8.09
N PHE A 162 1.03 -0.91 7.19
CA PHE A 162 -0.27 -1.26 6.65
C PHE A 162 -0.70 -2.58 7.30
N PHE A 163 -1.55 -2.51 8.32
CA PHE A 163 -2.17 -3.71 8.86
C PHE A 163 -3.38 -4.09 7.99
N LEU A 164 -3.32 -5.29 7.40
CA LEU A 164 -4.29 -5.78 6.44
C LEU A 164 -5.38 -6.59 7.12
N TRP A 165 -6.63 -6.13 7.05
CA TRP A 165 -7.80 -6.91 7.38
C TRP A 165 -8.19 -7.74 6.17
N ALA A 166 -7.34 -8.71 5.84
CA ALA A 166 -7.42 -9.42 4.56
C ALA A 166 -8.67 -10.31 4.47
N THR A 167 -9.50 -10.04 3.46
CA THR A 167 -10.75 -10.76 3.17
C THR A 167 -10.54 -12.25 2.94
N LYS A 168 -9.40 -12.64 2.35
CA LYS A 168 -8.99 -14.04 2.17
C LYS A 168 -8.88 -14.83 3.48
N PHE A 169 -8.78 -14.15 4.62
CA PHE A 169 -8.78 -14.76 5.95
C PHE A 169 -10.12 -14.59 6.69
N GLY A 170 -11.18 -14.23 5.98
CA GLY A 170 -12.51 -14.02 6.56
C GLY A 170 -12.69 -12.69 7.27
N ALA A 171 -11.76 -11.74 7.08
CA ALA A 171 -11.95 -10.39 7.61
C ALA A 171 -13.07 -9.68 6.84
N THR A 172 -13.94 -8.98 7.57
CA THR A 172 -14.99 -8.15 6.99
C THR A 172 -14.84 -6.72 7.50
N PRO A 173 -15.42 -5.73 6.81
CA PRO A 173 -15.50 -4.36 7.32
C PRO A 173 -16.03 -4.25 8.75
N GLU A 174 -16.95 -5.12 9.15
CA GLU A 174 -17.56 -5.13 10.47
C GLU A 174 -16.57 -5.59 11.54
N HIS A 175 -15.73 -6.59 11.25
CA HIS A 175 -14.67 -7.02 12.19
C HIS A 175 -13.72 -5.88 12.52
N GLU A 176 -13.27 -5.15 11.51
CA GLU A 176 -12.43 -3.97 11.72
C GLU A 176 -13.19 -2.85 12.44
N ALA A 177 -14.46 -2.62 12.09
CA ALA A 177 -15.26 -1.59 12.73
C ALA A 177 -15.49 -1.86 14.23
N VAL A 178 -15.72 -3.12 14.61
CA VAL A 178 -15.84 -3.56 16.00
C VAL A 178 -14.50 -3.37 16.73
N SER A 179 -13.39 -3.81 16.13
CA SER A 179 -12.05 -3.59 16.69
C SER A 179 -11.74 -2.11 16.88
N ALA A 180 -12.03 -1.27 15.90
CA ALA A 180 -11.78 0.17 15.97
C ALA A 180 -12.65 0.88 17.03
N ALA A 181 -13.84 0.34 17.34
CA ALA A 181 -14.72 0.86 18.38
C ALA A 181 -14.38 0.34 19.77
N ASP A 182 -13.56 -0.71 19.88
CA ASP A 182 -13.17 -1.33 21.15
C ASP A 182 -12.04 -0.53 21.83
N PRO A 183 -12.29 0.02 23.04
CA PRO A 183 -11.27 0.71 23.81
C PRO A 183 -10.04 -0.16 24.13
N GLU A 184 -10.22 -1.47 24.34
CA GLU A 184 -9.10 -2.36 24.65
C GLU A 184 -8.22 -2.58 23.42
N ALA A 185 -8.82 -2.67 22.22
CA ALA A 185 -8.09 -2.76 20.96
C ALA A 185 -7.26 -1.49 20.75
N ARG A 186 -7.84 -0.31 21.01
CA ARG A 186 -7.12 0.96 20.98
C ARG A 186 -5.96 1.00 21.97
N GLU A 187 -6.18 0.59 23.22
CA GLU A 187 -5.10 0.52 24.22
C GLU A 187 -4.01 -0.47 23.79
N SER A 188 -4.37 -1.57 23.11
CA SER A 188 -3.39 -2.53 22.57
C SER A 188 -2.49 -1.91 21.50
N TRP A 189 -3.03 -1.05 20.63
CA TRP A 189 -2.28 -0.27 19.66
C TRP A 189 -1.38 0.75 20.35
N GLU A 190 -1.92 1.55 21.26
CA GLU A 190 -1.17 2.58 21.98
C GLU A 190 0.01 1.98 22.75
N ARG A 191 -0.20 0.86 23.47
CA ARG A 191 0.87 0.11 24.14
C ARG A 191 1.95 -0.37 23.18
N ARG A 192 1.57 -0.75 21.95
CA ARG A 192 2.53 -1.19 20.94
C ARG A 192 3.33 -0.02 20.38
N ILE A 193 2.66 1.09 20.09
CA ILE A 193 3.26 2.31 19.55
C ILE A 193 4.27 2.91 20.54
N VAL A 194 3.97 2.91 21.84
CA VAL A 194 4.93 3.39 22.86
C VAL A 194 6.26 2.64 22.80
N ARG A 195 6.29 1.37 22.38
CA ARG A 195 7.53 0.60 22.30
C ARG A 195 8.45 1.01 21.16
N VAL A 196 7.91 1.69 20.15
CA VAL A 196 8.68 2.21 19.01
C VAL A 196 9.06 3.68 19.18
N MET A 197 8.78 4.25 20.36
CA MET A 197 9.08 5.63 20.74
C MET A 197 10.04 5.66 21.95
N PRO A 198 11.34 5.95 21.78
CA PRO A 198 12.09 6.24 20.54
C PRO A 198 12.34 4.99 19.67
N PRO A 199 12.71 5.15 18.36
CA PRO A 199 13.17 6.37 17.68
C PRO A 199 12.05 7.21 17.07
N ALA A 200 10.82 6.71 16.97
CA ALA A 200 9.72 7.53 16.49
C ALA A 200 9.41 8.66 17.48
N THR A 201 9.12 9.84 16.96
CA THR A 201 8.75 11.03 17.76
C THR A 201 7.30 11.45 17.56
N ALA A 202 6.67 11.02 16.47
CA ALA A 202 5.26 11.21 16.22
C ALA A 202 4.68 10.02 15.44
N TRP A 203 3.37 9.86 15.51
CA TRP A 203 2.65 8.87 14.72
C TRP A 203 1.24 9.34 14.39
N GLN A 204 0.68 8.79 13.31
CA GLN A 204 -0.70 9.02 12.87
C GLN A 204 -1.28 7.68 12.42
N GLN A 205 -2.53 7.41 12.75
CA GLN A 205 -3.26 6.24 12.25
C GLN A 205 -4.47 6.69 11.42
N GLU A 206 -4.73 5.94 10.35
CA GLU A 206 -5.84 6.15 9.42
C GLU A 206 -6.46 4.80 9.02
N ARG A 207 -7.74 4.82 8.65
CA ARG A 207 -8.50 3.64 8.23
C ARG A 207 -8.88 3.76 6.77
N TRP A 208 -8.36 2.87 5.94
CA TRP A 208 -8.52 2.91 4.49
C TRP A 208 -9.40 1.74 4.00
N ASP A 209 -10.09 1.96 2.88
CA ASP A 209 -10.79 0.93 2.11
C ASP A 209 -10.18 0.89 0.72
N ILE A 210 -9.23 -0.01 0.50
CA ILE A 210 -8.52 -0.10 -0.77
C ILE A 210 -9.25 -1.07 -1.67
N ARG A 211 -9.48 -0.66 -2.92
CA ARG A 211 -10.18 -1.47 -3.91
C ARG A 211 -9.31 -1.59 -5.15
N GLU A 212 -9.29 -2.77 -5.74
CA GLU A 212 -8.66 -2.92 -7.04
C GLU A 212 -9.45 -2.11 -8.08
N VAL A 213 -8.73 -1.31 -8.86
CA VAL A 213 -9.32 -0.68 -10.05
C VAL A 213 -9.45 -1.77 -11.11
N PRO A 214 -10.64 -1.96 -11.73
CA PRO A 214 -10.81 -2.97 -12.76
C PRO A 214 -9.70 -2.90 -13.80
N ARG A 215 -8.97 -4.00 -13.97
CA ARG A 215 -7.92 -4.08 -14.98
C ARG A 215 -8.57 -4.06 -16.35
N PHE A 216 -8.35 -2.97 -17.08
CA PHE A 216 -8.62 -2.94 -18.51
C PHE A 216 -7.40 -3.56 -19.19
N TYR A 217 -7.43 -4.89 -19.34
CA TYR A 217 -6.42 -5.55 -20.16
C TYR A 217 -6.56 -5.01 -21.59
N PRO A 218 -5.49 -4.47 -22.19
CA PRO A 218 -5.50 -4.33 -23.64
C PRO A 218 -5.79 -5.72 -24.23
N PRO A 219 -6.55 -5.81 -25.35
CA PRO A 219 -6.83 -7.09 -25.96
C PRO A 219 -5.53 -7.87 -26.09
N GLU A 220 -5.52 -9.11 -25.59
CA GLU A 220 -4.33 -9.96 -25.66
C GLU A 220 -3.82 -9.92 -27.11
N PRO A 221 -2.54 -9.60 -27.34
CA PRO A 221 -1.99 -9.69 -28.68
C PRO A 221 -2.25 -11.11 -29.17
N GLU A 222 -2.82 -11.24 -30.37
CA GLU A 222 -3.03 -12.56 -30.97
C GLU A 222 -1.68 -13.25 -31.02
N LEU A 223 -1.49 -14.26 -30.16
CA LEU A 223 -0.29 -15.09 -30.17
C LEU A 223 -0.14 -15.64 -31.57
N ASP A 224 1.08 -15.64 -32.08
CA ASP A 224 1.31 -16.36 -33.30
C ASP A 224 1.02 -17.87 -33.08
N PRO A 225 0.71 -18.63 -34.14
CA PRO A 225 0.33 -20.02 -34.00
C PRO A 225 1.39 -20.91 -33.33
N GLU A 226 2.66 -20.49 -33.35
CA GLU A 226 3.79 -21.22 -32.77
C GLU A 226 3.84 -20.99 -31.26
N GLU A 227 3.77 -19.74 -30.81
CA GLU A 227 3.69 -19.37 -29.39
C GLU A 227 2.44 -19.96 -28.71
N ALA A 228 1.29 -19.93 -29.39
CA ALA A 228 0.06 -20.55 -28.88
C ALA A 228 0.19 -22.08 -28.73
N ALA A 229 0.93 -22.74 -29.63
CA ALA A 229 1.19 -24.17 -29.54
C ALA A 229 2.16 -24.49 -28.39
N GLU A 230 3.18 -23.65 -28.17
CA GLU A 230 4.12 -23.79 -27.06
C GLU A 230 3.44 -23.58 -25.70
N GLU A 231 2.62 -22.54 -25.54
CA GLU A 231 1.88 -22.30 -24.30
C GLU A 231 0.94 -23.48 -23.99
N LYS A 232 0.23 -23.98 -25.01
CA LYS A 232 -0.65 -25.15 -24.84
C LYS A 232 0.13 -26.39 -24.39
N LYS A 233 1.34 -26.59 -24.92
CA LYS A 233 2.23 -27.68 -24.52
C LYS A 233 2.74 -27.50 -23.09
N PHE A 234 3.11 -26.28 -22.71
CA PHE A 234 3.52 -25.94 -21.35
C PHE A 234 2.40 -26.18 -20.35
N ARG A 235 1.18 -25.67 -20.62
CA ARG A 235 0.00 -25.90 -19.78
C ARG A 235 -0.32 -27.39 -19.63
N ALA A 236 -0.23 -28.16 -20.71
CA ALA A 236 -0.43 -29.61 -20.66
C ALA A 236 0.64 -30.33 -19.82
N SER A 237 1.90 -29.91 -19.93
CA SER A 237 3.01 -30.46 -19.13
C SER A 237 2.85 -30.13 -17.65
N MET A 238 2.50 -28.88 -17.32
CA MET A 238 2.27 -28.44 -15.94
C MET A 238 1.10 -29.17 -15.31
N LYS A 239 0.01 -29.36 -16.06
CA LYS A 239 -1.13 -30.16 -15.62
C LYS A 239 -0.73 -31.62 -15.33
N GLY A 240 0.02 -32.26 -16.22
CA GLY A 240 0.49 -33.63 -16.00
C GLY A 240 1.42 -33.76 -14.79
N PHE A 241 2.27 -32.75 -14.56
CA PHE A 241 3.14 -32.68 -13.38
C PHE A 241 2.31 -32.61 -12.08
N LEU A 242 1.32 -31.71 -12.01
CA LEU A 242 0.46 -31.56 -10.83
C LEU A 242 -0.35 -32.83 -10.54
N GLU A 243 -0.93 -33.45 -11.58
CA GLU A 243 -1.69 -34.70 -11.45
C GLU A 243 -0.81 -35.87 -10.96
N SER A 244 0.42 -35.97 -11.45
CA SER A 244 1.37 -37.01 -11.01
C SER A 244 1.81 -36.87 -9.54
N HIS A 245 1.67 -35.67 -8.96
CA HIS A 245 1.98 -35.38 -7.57
C HIS A 245 0.74 -35.33 -6.67
N GLY A 246 -0.42 -35.76 -7.18
CA GLY A 246 -1.66 -35.83 -6.40
C GLY A 246 -2.34 -34.49 -6.13
N LEU A 247 -1.88 -33.40 -6.76
CA LEU A 247 -2.48 -32.07 -6.65
C LEU A 247 -3.61 -31.98 -7.68
N GLN A 248 -4.85 -32.24 -7.25
CA GLN A 248 -6.02 -32.10 -8.14
C GLN A 248 -6.37 -30.62 -8.33
N ASN A 249 -6.78 -30.26 -9.56
CA ASN A 249 -7.14 -28.90 -9.99
C ASN A 249 -8.22 -28.20 -9.12
N GLY A 250 -8.87 -28.89 -8.19
CA GLY A 250 -9.84 -28.34 -7.24
C GLY A 250 -9.27 -27.84 -5.91
N GLU A 251 -8.05 -28.26 -5.53
CA GLU A 251 -7.39 -27.81 -4.28
C GLU A 251 -6.56 -26.54 -4.50
N LEU A 252 -6.08 -26.31 -5.74
CA LEU A 252 -5.34 -25.09 -6.12
C LEU A 252 -6.19 -23.81 -6.05
N HIS A 253 -7.50 -23.85 -6.35
CA HIS A 253 -8.36 -22.67 -6.16
C HIS A 253 -8.63 -22.34 -4.68
N LYS A 254 -8.53 -23.32 -3.78
CA LYS A 254 -8.64 -23.09 -2.33
C LYS A 254 -7.31 -22.71 -1.68
N GLU A 255 -6.18 -23.18 -2.21
CA GLU A 255 -4.85 -22.90 -1.65
C GLU A 255 -4.13 -21.70 -2.30
N MET A 256 -4.46 -21.31 -3.54
CA MET A 256 -3.84 -20.14 -4.19
C MET A 256 -4.65 -18.85 -4.15
N GLY A 257 -5.89 -18.86 -3.66
CA GLY A 257 -6.67 -17.62 -3.49
C GLY A 257 -6.74 -16.73 -4.74
N LEU A 258 -6.96 -17.37 -5.90
CA LEU A 258 -7.42 -16.73 -7.14
C LEU A 258 -8.91 -16.99 -7.31
#